data_AF-A0A6J1PER2-F1
#
_entry.id   AF-A0A6J1PER2-F1
#
_cell.length_a   1.000
_cell.length_b   1.000
_cell.length_c   1.000
_cell.angle_alpha   90.00
_cell.angle_beta   90.00
_cell.angle_gamma   90.00
#
_symmetry.space_group_name_H-M   'P 1'
#
loop_
_entity.id
_entity.type
_entity.pdbx_description
1 polymer ?
#
loop_
_entity_poly.entity_id
_entity_poly.type
_entity_poly.pdbx_seq_one_letter_code
_entity_poly.pdbx_strand_id
1 'polypeptide(L)'
;MLEFQQRATPEDLKIVASIERKRQIEEARKLRIFNPRVRKIGIDKEFLDKQVEEKKQQREWERTKECQLDEALIRSNEHAVHLERRQEEERRRINKEVESYRQVHQRAEDRRDYDLYDPEALKKSLPARVDDNGDDPSLGAASAQKFEGEDRNLAERLKAQREQMRWWIQRQKEEREAAEKARRDAEDAYQEVVLSRDKRAMTLTRMEEECRRRLNEATATFNRALAEEQQHRRHCEAVQDEEDKKAEIYNHVTGDFLTEAREQAESTRGPCKPLADRYKGMTADELKVFRDAQLQQMEEIHKIKLEEKRINEDWDHLMDSHLQTAYSYECELNQRKSELNKKIAEENLRLAEQQKQHQEYLNRIVYKTQPTAAFYEQFNKGTR
;
A
#
# COMPACT_ATOMS: atom_id res chain seq x y z
N MET A 1 -127.18 -220.29 13.38
CA MET A 1 -127.63 -219.63 14.62
C MET A 1 -127.02 -218.23 14.65
N LEU A 2 -127.85 -217.25 14.26
CA LEU A 2 -127.73 -215.78 14.35
C LEU A 2 -126.49 -215.11 13.70
N GLU A 3 -126.61 -214.87 12.39
CA GLU A 3 -125.74 -213.98 11.60
C GLU A 3 -126.35 -212.57 11.55
N PHE A 4 -125.64 -211.56 12.06
CA PHE A 4 -125.95 -210.15 11.86
C PHE A 4 -125.15 -209.62 10.66
N GLN A 5 -125.82 -209.43 9.52
CA GLN A 5 -125.28 -208.75 8.33
C GLN A 5 -125.70 -207.27 8.35
N GLN A 6 -124.75 -206.34 8.51
CA GLN A 6 -124.97 -204.90 8.32
C GLN A 6 -124.35 -204.45 6.98
N ARG A 7 -125.14 -203.75 6.14
CA ARG A 7 -124.79 -203.23 4.81
C ARG A 7 -124.31 -201.76 4.92
N ALA A 8 -123.19 -201.39 4.28
CA ALA A 8 -122.63 -200.03 4.23
C ALA A 8 -123.26 -199.15 3.10
N THR A 9 -123.29 -197.82 3.26
CA THR A 9 -124.00 -196.84 2.39
C THR A 9 -123.07 -196.02 1.48
N PRO A 10 -123.57 -195.38 0.39
CA PRO A 10 -122.72 -194.64 -0.57
C PRO A 10 -122.04 -193.37 -0.02
N GLU A 11 -122.54 -192.76 1.05
CA GLU A 11 -121.83 -191.66 1.73
C GLU A 11 -120.50 -192.13 2.33
N ASP A 12 -120.41 -193.40 2.75
CA ASP A 12 -119.17 -193.99 3.27
C ASP A 12 -118.05 -194.00 2.21
N LEU A 13 -118.38 -194.20 0.92
CA LEU A 13 -117.37 -194.25 -0.16
C LEU A 13 -116.72 -192.89 -0.46
N LYS A 14 -117.46 -191.79 -0.39
CA LYS A 14 -116.90 -190.42 -0.55
C LYS A 14 -116.00 -190.05 0.62
N ILE A 15 -116.43 -190.45 1.81
CA ILE A 15 -115.62 -190.32 3.03
C ILE A 15 -114.31 -191.08 2.84
N VAL A 16 -114.34 -192.31 2.31
CA VAL A 16 -113.13 -193.09 1.97
C VAL A 16 -112.23 -192.36 0.96
N ALA A 17 -112.73 -191.83 -0.15
CA ALA A 17 -111.89 -191.15 -1.15
C ALA A 17 -111.27 -189.83 -0.62
N SER A 18 -111.99 -189.06 0.20
CA SER A 18 -111.40 -187.91 0.88
C SER A 18 -110.37 -188.34 1.93
N ILE A 19 -110.59 -189.48 2.61
CA ILE A 19 -109.63 -190.07 3.53
C ILE A 19 -108.38 -190.51 2.76
N GLU A 20 -108.50 -191.09 1.57
CA GLU A 20 -107.37 -191.48 0.72
C GLU A 20 -106.59 -190.28 0.21
N ARG A 21 -107.25 -189.22 -0.27
CA ARG A 21 -106.55 -188.01 -0.71
C ARG A 21 -105.85 -187.32 0.47
N LYS A 22 -106.49 -187.31 1.65
CA LYS A 22 -105.85 -186.90 2.91
C LYS A 22 -104.68 -187.81 3.26
N ARG A 23 -104.79 -189.13 3.08
CA ARG A 23 -103.68 -190.09 3.27
C ARG A 23 -102.53 -189.82 2.30
N GLN A 24 -102.79 -189.54 1.01
CA GLN A 24 -101.74 -189.23 0.03
C GLN A 24 -101.03 -187.91 0.34
N ILE A 25 -101.78 -186.86 0.69
CA ILE A 25 -101.19 -185.59 1.15
C ILE A 25 -100.45 -185.82 2.47
N GLU A 26 -100.99 -186.61 3.39
CA GLU A 26 -100.30 -187.02 4.61
C GLU A 26 -99.03 -187.80 4.28
N GLU A 27 -99.01 -188.72 3.32
CA GLU A 27 -97.84 -189.49 2.94
C GLU A 27 -96.76 -188.60 2.32
N ALA A 28 -97.11 -187.74 1.36
CA ALA A 28 -96.19 -186.73 0.82
C ALA A 28 -95.67 -185.80 1.92
N ARG A 29 -96.52 -185.43 2.89
CA ARG A 29 -96.13 -184.63 4.05
C ARG A 29 -95.29 -185.42 5.05
N LYS A 30 -95.55 -186.71 5.25
CA LYS A 30 -94.82 -187.64 6.13
C LYS A 30 -93.40 -187.81 5.63
N LEU A 31 -93.20 -187.97 4.32
CA LEU A 31 -91.86 -187.98 3.70
C LEU A 31 -91.06 -186.72 4.07
N ARG A 32 -91.73 -185.57 4.22
CA ARG A 32 -91.11 -184.30 4.59
C ARG A 32 -90.93 -184.10 6.10
N ILE A 33 -91.90 -184.53 6.91
CA ILE A 33 -91.92 -184.36 8.37
C ILE A 33 -91.06 -185.39 9.09
N PHE A 34 -91.13 -186.66 8.67
CA PHE A 34 -90.37 -187.74 9.32
C PHE A 34 -88.93 -187.82 8.84
N ASN A 35 -88.58 -187.18 7.72
CA ASN A 35 -87.18 -187.03 7.35
C ASN A 35 -86.55 -185.89 8.18
N PRO A 36 -85.71 -186.20 9.20
CA PRO A 36 -85.18 -185.18 10.11
C PRO A 36 -84.32 -184.14 9.39
N ARG A 37 -83.73 -184.49 8.24
CA ARG A 37 -82.87 -183.58 7.46
C ARG A 37 -83.69 -182.53 6.73
N VAL A 38 -84.77 -182.92 6.06
CA VAL A 38 -85.68 -181.97 5.38
C VAL A 38 -86.45 -181.12 6.39
N ARG A 39 -86.78 -181.67 7.57
CA ARG A 39 -87.45 -180.92 8.64
C ARG A 39 -86.55 -179.85 9.28
N LYS A 40 -85.26 -180.15 9.48
CA LYS A 40 -84.29 -179.17 10.02
C LYS A 40 -83.78 -178.20 8.95
N ILE A 41 -83.56 -178.66 7.71
CA ILE A 41 -82.87 -177.91 6.65
C ILE A 41 -83.56 -178.20 5.29
N GLY A 42 -84.83 -177.82 5.17
CA GLY A 42 -85.57 -177.90 3.91
C GLY A 42 -85.33 -176.67 3.07
N ILE A 43 -84.44 -176.75 2.09
CA ILE A 43 -84.05 -175.63 1.23
C ILE A 43 -84.23 -176.03 -0.23
N ASP A 44 -84.95 -175.21 -1.00
CA ASP A 44 -85.05 -175.35 -2.45
C ASP A 44 -83.83 -174.72 -3.12
N LYS A 45 -82.79 -175.54 -3.30
CA LYS A 45 -81.51 -175.09 -3.84
C LYS A 45 -81.64 -174.57 -5.27
N GLU A 46 -82.44 -175.22 -6.11
CA GLU A 46 -82.59 -174.82 -7.53
C GLU A 46 -83.24 -173.44 -7.66
N PHE A 47 -84.24 -173.14 -6.82
CA PHE A 47 -84.87 -171.83 -6.80
C PHE A 47 -83.93 -170.74 -6.24
N LEU A 48 -83.18 -171.04 -5.17
CA LEU A 48 -82.20 -170.10 -4.62
C LEU A 48 -81.05 -169.83 -5.60
N ASP A 49 -80.55 -170.85 -6.31
CA ASP A 49 -79.51 -170.69 -7.32
C ASP A 49 -79.99 -169.77 -8.46
N LYS A 50 -81.26 -169.89 -8.89
CA LYS A 50 -81.88 -168.94 -9.85
C LYS A 50 -81.95 -167.52 -9.30
N GLN A 51 -82.37 -167.33 -8.04
CA GLN A 51 -82.41 -166.00 -7.41
C GLN A 51 -81.02 -165.37 -7.28
N VAL A 52 -79.99 -166.17 -6.99
CA VAL A 52 -78.59 -165.71 -6.95
C VAL A 52 -78.13 -165.27 -8.33
N GLU A 53 -78.43 -166.03 -9.37
CA GLU A 53 -78.07 -165.69 -10.75
C GLU A 53 -78.77 -164.41 -11.23
N GLU A 54 -80.07 -164.26 -10.96
CA GLU A 54 -80.83 -163.04 -11.29
C GLU A 54 -80.26 -161.82 -10.57
N LYS A 55 -79.96 -161.93 -9.27
CA LYS A 55 -79.35 -160.83 -8.50
C LYS A 55 -77.93 -160.52 -8.96
N LYS A 56 -77.20 -161.50 -9.46
CA LYS A 56 -75.86 -161.31 -10.06
C LYS A 56 -75.97 -160.56 -11.38
N GLN A 57 -76.89 -160.95 -12.26
CA GLN A 57 -77.17 -160.22 -13.51
C GLN A 57 -77.62 -158.79 -13.26
N GLN A 58 -78.49 -158.56 -12.27
CA GLN A 58 -78.92 -157.22 -11.89
C GLN A 58 -77.75 -156.35 -11.41
N ARG A 59 -76.87 -156.91 -10.55
CA ARG A 59 -75.64 -156.22 -10.11
C ARG A 59 -74.68 -155.92 -11.26
N GLU A 60 -74.52 -156.85 -12.21
CA GLU A 60 -73.68 -156.63 -13.39
C GLU A 60 -74.28 -155.53 -14.28
N TRP A 61 -75.59 -155.52 -14.49
CA TRP A 61 -76.28 -154.47 -15.23
C TRP A 61 -76.13 -153.10 -14.55
N GLU A 62 -76.36 -153.01 -13.24
CA GLU A 62 -76.16 -151.79 -12.46
C GLU A 62 -74.72 -151.28 -12.56
N ARG A 63 -73.73 -152.17 -12.42
CA ARG A 63 -72.31 -151.82 -12.59
C ARG A 63 -72.01 -151.30 -14.00
N THR A 64 -72.51 -151.96 -15.05
CA THR A 64 -72.28 -151.49 -16.43
C THR A 64 -72.90 -150.11 -16.67
N LYS A 65 -74.07 -149.85 -16.08
CA LYS A 65 -74.74 -148.56 -16.16
C LYS A 65 -73.97 -147.48 -15.39
N GLU A 66 -73.50 -147.77 -14.18
CA GLU A 66 -72.63 -146.88 -13.41
C GLU A 66 -71.34 -146.55 -14.18
N CYS A 67 -70.65 -147.56 -14.73
CA CYS A 67 -69.46 -147.33 -15.55
C CYS A 67 -69.73 -146.42 -16.76
N GLN A 68 -70.87 -146.58 -17.45
CA GLN A 68 -71.23 -145.69 -18.57
C GLN A 68 -71.49 -144.25 -18.13
N LEU A 69 -72.13 -144.06 -16.97
CA LEU A 69 -72.36 -142.74 -16.39
C LEU A 69 -71.05 -142.08 -15.94
N ASP A 70 -70.16 -142.85 -15.31
CA ASP A 70 -68.84 -142.39 -14.90
C ASP A 70 -68.00 -141.97 -16.10
N GLU A 71 -67.99 -142.77 -17.17
CA GLU A 71 -67.31 -142.41 -18.43
C GLU A 71 -67.89 -141.12 -19.05
N ALA A 72 -69.22 -140.96 -19.05
CA ALA A 72 -69.87 -139.75 -19.55
C ALA A 72 -69.51 -138.52 -18.69
N LEU A 73 -69.43 -138.68 -17.36
CA LEU A 73 -69.02 -137.63 -16.43
C LEU A 73 -67.57 -137.22 -16.68
N ILE A 74 -66.66 -138.19 -16.85
CA ILE A 74 -65.25 -137.92 -17.16
C ILE A 74 -65.14 -137.11 -18.45
N ARG A 75 -65.81 -137.53 -19.54
CA ARG A 75 -65.82 -136.79 -20.82
C ARG A 75 -66.39 -135.38 -20.69
N SER A 76 -67.47 -135.21 -19.93
CA SER A 76 -68.06 -133.89 -19.68
C SER A 76 -67.13 -132.99 -18.87
N ASN A 77 -66.43 -133.55 -17.88
CA ASN A 77 -65.49 -132.81 -17.04
C ASN A 77 -64.25 -132.39 -17.84
N GLU A 78 -63.68 -133.30 -18.65
CA GLU A 78 -62.60 -132.98 -19.59
C GLU A 78 -62.99 -131.85 -20.55
N HIS A 79 -64.22 -131.88 -21.07
CA HIS A 79 -64.71 -130.81 -21.92
C HIS A 79 -64.87 -129.48 -21.17
N ALA A 80 -65.36 -129.49 -19.94
CA ALA A 80 -65.49 -128.30 -19.10
C ALA A 80 -64.12 -127.66 -18.81
N VAL A 81 -63.13 -128.47 -18.42
CA VAL A 81 -61.75 -128.00 -18.18
C VAL A 81 -61.13 -127.39 -19.44
N HIS A 82 -61.38 -127.99 -20.62
CA HIS A 82 -60.89 -127.44 -21.88
C HIS A 82 -61.54 -126.09 -22.23
N LEU A 83 -62.84 -125.93 -21.97
CA LEU A 83 -63.55 -124.66 -22.16
C LEU A 83 -63.07 -123.58 -21.18
N GLU A 84 -62.85 -123.95 -19.92
CA GLU A 84 -62.30 -123.05 -18.90
C GLU A 84 -60.91 -122.56 -19.29
N ARG A 85 -60.02 -123.47 -19.72
CA ARG A 85 -58.68 -123.10 -20.22
C ARG A 85 -58.75 -122.13 -21.40
N ARG A 86 -59.65 -122.37 -22.37
CA ARG A 86 -59.86 -121.43 -23.49
C ARG A 86 -60.36 -120.06 -23.01
N GLN A 87 -61.30 -120.02 -22.07
CA GLN A 87 -61.78 -118.76 -21.52
C GLN A 87 -60.68 -118.00 -20.76
N GLU A 88 -59.84 -118.71 -20.00
CA GLU A 88 -58.70 -118.10 -19.33
C GLU A 88 -57.68 -117.53 -20.33
N GLU A 89 -57.37 -118.26 -21.41
CA GLU A 89 -56.47 -117.80 -22.46
C GLU A 89 -57.01 -116.55 -23.17
N GLU A 90 -58.29 -116.53 -23.51
CA GLU A 90 -58.98 -115.35 -24.06
C GLU A 90 -58.94 -114.17 -23.09
N ARG A 91 -59.22 -114.40 -21.81
CA ARG A 91 -59.16 -113.34 -20.77
C ARG A 91 -57.74 -112.80 -20.63
N ARG A 92 -56.72 -113.66 -20.66
CA ARG A 92 -55.31 -113.25 -20.67
C ARG A 92 -54.96 -112.46 -21.93
N ARG A 93 -55.47 -112.85 -23.11
CA ARG A 93 -55.24 -112.14 -24.37
C ARG A 93 -55.84 -110.72 -24.30
N ILE A 94 -57.10 -110.61 -23.92
CA ILE A 94 -57.80 -109.32 -23.77
C ILE A 94 -57.08 -108.42 -22.77
N ASN A 95 -56.67 -108.95 -21.61
CA ASN A 95 -55.94 -108.15 -20.62
C ASN A 95 -54.59 -107.65 -21.17
N LYS A 96 -53.84 -108.49 -21.90
CA LYS A 96 -52.61 -108.07 -22.58
C LYS A 96 -52.87 -106.98 -23.62
N GLU A 97 -53.93 -107.10 -24.41
CA GLU A 97 -54.32 -106.09 -25.39
C GLU A 97 -54.69 -104.76 -24.70
N VAL A 98 -55.49 -104.80 -23.62
CA VAL A 98 -55.85 -103.62 -22.82
C VAL A 98 -54.62 -102.97 -22.20
N GLU A 99 -53.70 -103.76 -21.62
CA GLU A 99 -52.45 -103.25 -21.08
C GLU A 99 -51.58 -102.61 -22.17
N SER A 100 -51.45 -103.26 -23.33
CA SER A 100 -50.71 -102.70 -24.47
C SER A 100 -51.32 -101.38 -24.94
N TYR A 101 -52.66 -101.30 -25.02
CA TYR A 101 -53.37 -100.08 -25.39
C TYR A 101 -53.14 -98.97 -24.36
N ARG A 102 -53.21 -99.28 -23.06
CA ARG A 102 -52.91 -98.33 -21.99
C ARG A 102 -51.47 -97.82 -22.06
N GLN A 103 -50.51 -98.71 -22.29
CA GLN A 103 -49.10 -98.37 -22.40
C GLN A 103 -48.78 -97.54 -23.65
N VAL A 104 -49.49 -97.72 -24.76
CA VAL A 104 -49.21 -97.00 -26.01
C VAL A 104 -49.99 -95.70 -26.12
N HIS A 105 -51.25 -95.67 -25.70
CA HIS A 105 -52.17 -94.55 -25.98
C HIS A 105 -52.67 -93.80 -24.75
N GLN A 106 -52.37 -94.27 -23.54
CA GLN A 106 -52.79 -93.62 -22.28
C GLN A 106 -51.60 -93.26 -21.39
N ARG A 107 -50.46 -92.94 -22.01
CA ARG A 107 -49.28 -92.47 -21.27
C ARG A 107 -49.59 -91.14 -20.60
N ALA A 108 -48.92 -90.87 -19.48
CA ALA A 108 -49.05 -89.58 -18.80
C ALA A 108 -48.57 -88.42 -19.69
N GLU A 109 -47.54 -88.68 -20.49
CA GLU A 109 -46.92 -87.74 -21.44
C GLU A 109 -47.88 -87.28 -22.55
N ASP A 110 -48.81 -88.14 -22.96
CA ASP A 110 -49.76 -87.85 -24.07
C ASP A 110 -51.00 -87.07 -23.60
N ARG A 111 -51.07 -86.68 -22.32
CA ARG A 111 -52.18 -85.89 -21.78
C ARG A 111 -52.10 -84.46 -22.30
N ARG A 112 -53.27 -83.85 -22.52
CA ARG A 112 -53.39 -82.46 -23.01
C ARG A 112 -52.66 -81.44 -22.13
N ASP A 113 -52.61 -81.73 -20.84
CA ASP A 113 -52.17 -80.89 -19.74
C ASP A 113 -50.84 -81.38 -19.14
N TYR A 114 -50.14 -82.31 -19.82
CA TYR A 114 -48.85 -82.81 -19.34
C TYR A 114 -47.78 -81.71 -19.26
N ASP A 115 -47.83 -80.72 -20.13
CA ASP A 115 -46.95 -79.54 -20.12
C ASP A 115 -46.98 -78.77 -18.79
N LEU A 116 -48.11 -78.81 -18.07
CA LEU A 116 -48.25 -78.21 -16.74
C LEU A 116 -47.65 -79.06 -15.61
N TYR A 117 -47.59 -80.37 -15.80
CA TYR A 117 -47.12 -81.34 -14.79
C TYR A 117 -45.74 -81.93 -15.09
N ASP A 118 -45.13 -81.55 -16.21
CA ASP A 118 -43.82 -82.04 -16.63
C ASP A 118 -42.76 -81.65 -15.58
N PRO A 119 -42.11 -82.62 -14.92
CA PRO A 119 -41.09 -82.34 -13.91
C PRO A 119 -39.87 -81.61 -14.49
N GLU A 120 -39.68 -81.65 -15.80
CA GLU A 120 -38.61 -80.94 -16.51
C GLU A 120 -39.06 -79.63 -17.15
N ALA A 121 -40.31 -79.18 -16.94
CA ALA A 121 -40.84 -77.96 -17.54
C ALA A 121 -39.90 -76.75 -17.36
N LEU A 122 -39.36 -76.57 -16.14
CA LEU A 122 -38.45 -75.46 -15.83
C LEU A 122 -37.10 -75.53 -16.56
N LYS A 123 -36.65 -76.73 -16.92
CA LYS A 123 -35.41 -76.92 -17.69
C LYS A 123 -35.64 -76.70 -19.19
N LYS A 124 -36.84 -77.02 -19.68
CA LYS A 124 -37.24 -76.85 -21.09
C LYS A 124 -37.64 -75.40 -21.40
N SER A 125 -38.16 -74.67 -20.41
CA SER A 125 -38.53 -73.27 -20.56
C SER A 125 -37.30 -72.36 -20.71
N LEU A 126 -37.35 -71.45 -21.67
CA LEU A 126 -36.36 -70.38 -21.79
C LEU A 126 -36.57 -69.34 -20.67
N PRO A 127 -35.51 -68.70 -20.17
CA PRO A 127 -35.64 -67.52 -19.33
C PRO A 127 -36.53 -66.46 -19.99
N ALA A 128 -37.29 -65.71 -19.19
CA ALA A 128 -38.19 -64.66 -19.68
C ALA A 128 -37.47 -63.56 -20.48
N ARG A 129 -36.15 -63.42 -20.29
CA ARG A 129 -35.26 -62.57 -21.06
C ARG A 129 -33.92 -63.29 -21.23
N VAL A 130 -33.51 -63.56 -22.46
CA VAL A 130 -32.31 -64.35 -22.77
C VAL A 130 -31.08 -63.47 -22.93
N ASP A 131 -31.24 -62.33 -23.60
CA ASP A 131 -30.17 -61.36 -23.76
C ASP A 131 -30.59 -59.94 -23.39
N ASP A 132 -29.54 -59.19 -23.06
CA ASP A 132 -29.62 -57.77 -22.80
C ASP A 132 -29.21 -56.96 -24.04
N ASN A 133 -28.43 -57.56 -24.92
CA ASN A 133 -27.83 -56.86 -26.07
C ASN A 133 -28.69 -56.95 -27.34
N GLY A 134 -29.67 -57.85 -27.38
CA GLY A 134 -30.61 -58.02 -28.48
C GLY A 134 -31.93 -57.33 -28.20
N ASP A 135 -32.47 -56.67 -29.21
CA ASP A 135 -33.90 -56.38 -29.24
C ASP A 135 -34.61 -57.69 -29.57
N ASP A 136 -34.84 -58.53 -28.56
CA ASP A 136 -35.71 -59.70 -28.68
C ASP A 136 -37.08 -59.19 -29.19
N PRO A 137 -37.46 -59.51 -30.44
CA PRO A 137 -38.68 -58.98 -31.03
C PRO A 137 -39.95 -59.44 -30.29
N SER A 138 -39.85 -60.47 -29.44
CA SER A 138 -40.94 -60.97 -28.60
C SER A 138 -41.18 -60.11 -27.34
N LEU A 139 -40.19 -59.32 -26.92
CA LEU A 139 -40.22 -58.52 -25.69
C LEU A 139 -40.53 -57.05 -25.98
N GLY A 140 -41.80 -56.76 -26.27
CA GLY A 140 -42.31 -55.39 -26.36
C GLY A 140 -42.49 -54.71 -25.00
N ALA A 141 -42.90 -53.44 -25.01
CA ALA A 141 -43.12 -52.64 -23.80
C ALA A 141 -44.15 -53.24 -22.82
N ALA A 142 -45.15 -53.99 -23.32
CA ALA A 142 -46.16 -54.65 -22.49
C ALA A 142 -45.62 -55.83 -21.67
N SER A 143 -44.48 -56.40 -22.05
CA SER A 143 -43.86 -57.54 -21.34
C SER A 143 -43.27 -57.14 -19.98
N ALA A 144 -42.99 -55.84 -19.78
CA ALA A 144 -42.33 -55.27 -18.61
C ALA A 144 -40.99 -55.93 -18.22
N GLN A 145 -40.32 -56.62 -19.16
CA GLN A 145 -39.02 -57.25 -18.96
C GLN A 145 -37.82 -56.34 -19.30
N LYS A 146 -38.06 -55.24 -20.05
CA LYS A 146 -37.06 -54.25 -20.46
C LYS A 146 -37.63 -52.84 -20.25
N PHE A 147 -36.87 -51.98 -19.59
CA PHE A 147 -37.22 -50.58 -19.36
C PHE A 147 -36.17 -49.67 -19.99
N GLU A 148 -36.60 -48.66 -20.76
CA GLU A 148 -35.68 -47.71 -21.41
C GLU A 148 -34.89 -46.84 -20.42
N GLY A 149 -35.40 -46.67 -19.19
CA GLY A 149 -34.68 -45.97 -18.12
C GLY A 149 -33.50 -46.74 -17.52
N GLU A 150 -33.35 -48.03 -17.84
CA GLU A 150 -32.23 -48.87 -17.41
C GLU A 150 -30.97 -48.51 -18.21
N ASP A 151 -30.19 -47.55 -17.71
CA ASP A 151 -28.95 -47.13 -18.36
C ASP A 151 -27.80 -48.12 -18.08
N ARG A 152 -27.59 -49.04 -19.02
CA ARG A 152 -26.51 -50.04 -18.98
C ARG A 152 -25.14 -49.43 -19.20
N ASN A 153 -25.10 -48.36 -19.97
CA ASN A 153 -23.88 -47.67 -20.34
C ASN A 153 -23.54 -46.57 -19.31
N LEU A 154 -24.19 -46.55 -18.15
CA LEU A 154 -23.95 -45.56 -17.10
C LEU A 154 -22.46 -45.48 -16.74
N ALA A 155 -21.79 -46.63 -16.58
CA ALA A 155 -20.37 -46.68 -16.24
C ALA A 155 -19.48 -46.06 -17.34
N GLU A 156 -19.76 -46.39 -18.60
CA GLU A 156 -19.03 -45.86 -19.77
C GLU A 156 -19.30 -44.36 -19.96
N ARG A 157 -20.56 -43.94 -19.83
CA ARG A 157 -20.99 -42.54 -19.88
C ARG A 157 -20.32 -41.71 -18.81
N LEU A 158 -20.30 -42.19 -17.56
CA LEU A 158 -19.61 -41.52 -16.45
C LEU A 158 -18.10 -41.45 -16.68
N LYS A 159 -17.49 -42.51 -17.22
CA LYS A 159 -16.08 -42.51 -17.58
C LYS A 159 -15.77 -41.44 -18.64
N ALA A 160 -16.55 -41.39 -19.73
CA ALA A 160 -16.40 -40.40 -20.79
C ALA A 160 -16.59 -38.97 -20.25
N GLN A 161 -17.60 -38.73 -19.40
CA GLN A 161 -17.82 -37.43 -18.76
C GLN A 161 -16.65 -37.01 -17.85
N ARG A 162 -16.09 -37.95 -17.07
CA ARG A 162 -14.90 -37.69 -16.24
C ARG A 162 -13.67 -37.36 -17.09
N GLU A 163 -13.47 -38.06 -18.19
CA GLU A 163 -12.37 -37.81 -19.13
C GLU A 163 -12.51 -36.45 -19.81
N GLN A 164 -13.71 -36.09 -20.27
CA GLN A 164 -14.01 -34.76 -20.82
C GLN A 164 -13.75 -33.67 -19.79
N MET A 165 -14.26 -33.83 -18.57
CA MET A 165 -14.07 -32.85 -17.49
C MET A 165 -12.59 -32.69 -17.13
N ARG A 166 -11.85 -33.80 -17.04
CA ARG A 166 -10.40 -33.77 -16.81
C ARG A 166 -9.68 -33.03 -17.91
N TRP A 167 -10.03 -33.28 -19.17
CA TRP A 167 -9.45 -32.60 -20.32
C TRP A 167 -9.73 -31.10 -20.30
N TRP A 168 -10.96 -30.67 -20.01
CA TRP A 168 -11.31 -29.25 -19.88
C TRP A 168 -10.56 -28.55 -18.76
N ILE A 169 -10.49 -29.15 -17.58
CA ILE A 169 -9.77 -28.60 -16.43
C ILE A 169 -8.28 -28.47 -16.75
N GLN A 170 -7.70 -29.51 -17.37
CA GLN A 170 -6.30 -29.49 -17.78
C GLN A 170 -6.02 -28.36 -18.76
N ARG A 171 -6.88 -28.19 -19.79
CA ARG A 171 -6.75 -27.11 -20.77
C ARG A 171 -6.88 -25.73 -20.13
N GLN A 172 -7.87 -25.52 -19.25
CA GLN A 172 -8.03 -24.25 -18.54
C GLN A 172 -6.83 -23.94 -17.64
N LYS A 173 -6.26 -24.96 -16.99
CA LYS A 173 -5.06 -24.81 -16.17
C LYS A 173 -3.86 -24.39 -17.02
N GLU A 174 -3.61 -25.09 -18.12
CA GLU A 174 -2.52 -24.76 -19.06
C GLU A 174 -2.65 -23.34 -19.62
N GLU A 175 -3.86 -22.94 -20.03
CA GLU A 175 -4.13 -21.59 -20.53
C GLU A 175 -3.88 -20.53 -19.46
N ARG A 176 -4.34 -20.79 -18.23
CA ARG A 176 -4.13 -19.87 -17.09
C ARG A 176 -2.65 -19.76 -16.73
N GLU A 177 -1.92 -20.87 -16.68
CA GLU A 177 -0.47 -20.88 -16.42
C GLU A 177 0.30 -20.15 -17.52
N ALA A 178 -0.05 -20.36 -18.78
CA ALA A 178 0.54 -19.65 -19.91
C ALA A 178 0.27 -18.13 -19.85
N ALA A 179 -0.97 -17.74 -19.55
CA ALA A 179 -1.35 -16.34 -19.39
C ALA A 179 -0.65 -15.68 -18.19
N GLU A 180 -0.53 -16.40 -17.08
CA GLU A 180 0.19 -15.90 -15.91
C GLU A 180 1.69 -15.75 -16.18
N LYS A 181 2.30 -16.71 -16.88
CA LYS A 181 3.70 -16.60 -17.31
C LYS A 181 3.90 -15.40 -18.24
N ALA A 182 3.06 -15.23 -19.26
CA ALA A 182 3.13 -14.07 -20.15
C ALA A 182 2.98 -12.74 -19.39
N ARG A 183 2.10 -12.69 -18.38
CA ARG A 183 1.95 -11.52 -17.51
C ARG A 183 3.21 -11.25 -16.69
N ARG A 184 3.82 -12.27 -16.09
CA ARG A 184 5.07 -12.14 -15.33
C ARG A 184 6.22 -11.69 -16.23
N ASP A 185 6.39 -12.32 -17.39
CA ASP A 185 7.43 -11.95 -18.35
C ASP A 185 7.27 -10.48 -18.81
N ALA A 186 6.03 -10.01 -19.01
CA ALA A 186 5.74 -8.61 -19.34
C ALA A 186 6.00 -7.65 -18.16
N GLU A 187 5.69 -8.07 -16.94
CA GLU A 187 5.97 -7.30 -15.71
C GLU A 187 7.47 -7.17 -15.47
N ASP A 188 8.23 -8.25 -15.61
CA ASP A 188 9.69 -8.27 -15.47
C ASP A 188 10.35 -7.36 -16.52
N ALA A 189 9.91 -7.45 -17.78
CA ALA A 189 10.38 -6.56 -18.85
C ALA A 189 10.07 -5.09 -18.55
N TYR A 190 8.87 -4.79 -18.02
CA TYR A 190 8.51 -3.45 -17.61
C TYR A 190 9.37 -2.94 -16.44
N GLN A 191 9.61 -3.78 -15.43
CA GLN A 191 10.48 -3.45 -14.30
C GLN A 191 11.91 -3.16 -14.77
N GLU A 192 12.46 -3.95 -15.70
CA GLU A 192 13.78 -3.70 -16.28
C GLU A 192 13.84 -2.34 -16.99
N VAL A 193 12.81 -2.00 -17.78
CA VAL A 193 12.70 -0.68 -18.43
C VAL A 193 12.67 0.45 -17.41
N VAL A 194 11.88 0.33 -16.34
CA VAL A 194 11.82 1.34 -15.27
C VAL A 194 13.18 1.50 -14.59
N LEU A 195 13.84 0.41 -14.21
CA LEU A 195 15.17 0.45 -13.59
C LEU A 195 16.21 1.08 -14.52
N SER A 196 16.16 0.78 -15.83
CA SER A 196 17.05 1.38 -16.82
C SER A 196 16.85 2.89 -16.94
N ARG A 197 15.58 3.34 -16.92
CA ARG A 197 15.21 4.76 -16.96
C ARG A 197 15.69 5.49 -15.72
N ASP A 198 15.50 4.90 -14.55
CA ASP A 198 15.89 5.50 -13.28
C ASP A 198 17.42 5.62 -13.17
N LYS A 199 18.16 4.57 -13.58
CA LYS A 199 19.62 4.65 -13.71
C LYS A 199 20.05 5.78 -14.65
N ARG A 200 19.41 5.91 -15.81
CA ARG A 200 19.68 6.99 -16.76
C ARG A 200 19.38 8.37 -16.14
N ALA A 201 18.26 8.51 -15.44
CA ALA A 201 17.92 9.75 -14.75
C ALA A 201 18.99 10.13 -13.70
N MET A 202 19.42 9.18 -12.87
CA MET A 202 20.49 9.41 -11.90
C MET A 202 21.81 9.84 -12.57
N THR A 203 22.17 9.21 -13.68
CA THR A 203 23.38 9.63 -14.43
C THR A 203 23.26 11.05 -14.97
N LEU A 204 22.08 11.44 -15.48
CA LEU A 204 21.85 12.79 -15.98
C LEU A 204 21.90 13.83 -14.85
N THR A 205 21.24 13.56 -13.71
CA THR A 205 21.30 14.46 -12.54
C THR A 205 22.75 14.67 -12.08
N ARG A 206 23.54 13.60 -11.98
CA ARG A 206 24.95 13.71 -11.61
C ARG A 206 25.75 14.54 -12.61
N MET A 207 25.54 14.33 -13.91
CA MET A 207 26.21 15.13 -14.95
C MET A 207 25.82 16.60 -14.88
N GLU A 208 24.54 16.92 -14.64
CA GLU A 208 24.06 18.29 -14.46
C GLU A 208 24.68 18.96 -13.23
N GLU A 209 24.78 18.24 -12.11
CA GLU A 209 25.44 18.73 -10.90
C GLU A 209 26.93 19.01 -11.14
N GLU A 210 27.63 18.10 -11.81
CA GLU A 210 29.04 18.30 -12.19
C GLU A 210 29.22 19.51 -13.12
N CYS A 211 28.33 19.69 -14.11
CA CYS A 211 28.32 20.85 -14.99
C CYS A 211 28.08 22.15 -14.23
N ARG A 212 27.07 22.20 -13.34
CA ARG A 212 26.81 23.36 -12.48
C ARG A 212 28.00 23.69 -11.60
N ARG A 213 28.64 22.66 -11.01
CA ARG A 213 29.83 22.85 -10.18
C ARG A 213 30.97 23.50 -10.96
N ARG A 214 31.26 22.99 -12.17
CA ARG A 214 32.30 23.55 -13.06
C ARG A 214 31.99 24.98 -13.49
N LEU A 215 30.74 25.29 -13.82
CA LEU A 215 30.33 26.65 -14.16
C LEU A 215 30.50 27.61 -12.97
N ASN A 216 30.11 27.18 -11.77
CA ASN A 216 30.29 27.98 -10.56
C ASN A 216 31.77 28.19 -10.23
N GLU A 217 32.59 27.14 -10.36
CA GLU A 217 34.05 27.24 -10.19
C GLU A 217 34.65 28.24 -11.20
N ALA A 218 34.30 28.15 -12.48
CA ALA A 218 34.77 29.07 -13.52
C ALA A 218 34.30 30.51 -13.30
N THR A 219 33.06 30.71 -12.83
CA THR A 219 32.53 32.03 -12.49
C THR A 219 33.26 32.62 -11.29
N ALA A 220 33.56 31.78 -10.28
CA ALA A 220 34.30 32.20 -9.09
C ALA A 220 35.75 32.59 -9.42
N THR A 221 36.44 31.84 -10.28
CA THR A 221 37.79 32.21 -10.73
C THR A 221 37.78 33.50 -11.54
N PHE A 222 36.81 33.68 -12.44
CA PHE A 222 36.65 34.92 -13.20
C PHE A 222 36.39 36.13 -12.28
N ASN A 223 35.46 36.00 -11.32
CA ASN A 223 35.16 37.07 -10.38
C ASN A 223 36.36 37.42 -9.49
N ARG A 224 37.17 36.42 -9.11
CA ARG A 224 38.42 36.65 -8.36
C ARG A 224 39.43 37.45 -9.19
N ALA A 225 39.67 37.03 -10.44
CA ALA A 225 40.55 37.75 -11.36
C ALA A 225 40.07 39.19 -11.60
N LEU A 226 38.76 39.40 -11.78
CA LEU A 226 38.17 40.73 -11.94
C LEU A 226 38.34 41.60 -10.68
N ALA A 227 38.22 41.02 -9.49
CA ALA A 227 38.45 41.73 -8.24
C ALA A 227 39.92 42.14 -8.08
N GLU A 228 40.86 41.26 -8.44
CA GLU A 228 42.30 41.55 -8.46
C GLU A 228 42.63 42.67 -9.45
N GLU A 229 42.07 42.63 -10.67
CA GLU A 229 42.23 43.69 -11.67
C GLU A 229 41.70 45.04 -11.14
N GLN A 230 40.51 45.06 -10.53
CA GLN A 230 39.95 46.28 -9.94
C GLN A 230 40.81 46.82 -8.79
N GLN A 231 41.34 45.94 -7.94
CA GLN A 231 42.25 46.36 -6.87
C GLN A 231 43.54 46.96 -7.43
N HIS A 232 44.14 46.31 -8.43
CA HIS A 232 45.32 46.83 -9.11
C HIS A 232 45.05 48.19 -9.74
N ARG A 233 43.92 48.36 -10.43
CA ARG A 233 43.52 49.63 -11.04
C ARG A 233 43.35 50.73 -9.99
N ARG A 234 42.64 50.47 -8.89
CA ARG A 234 42.49 51.42 -7.78
C ARG A 234 43.83 51.78 -7.15
N HIS A 235 44.75 50.83 -7.04
CA HIS A 235 46.09 51.11 -6.54
C HIS A 235 46.86 52.03 -7.49
N CYS A 236 46.83 51.76 -8.80
CA CYS A 236 47.42 52.65 -9.80
C CYS A 236 46.81 54.05 -9.78
N GLU A 237 45.47 54.16 -9.72
CA GLU A 237 44.76 55.44 -9.61
C GLU A 237 45.16 56.18 -8.32
N ALA A 238 45.25 55.49 -7.18
CA ALA A 238 45.70 56.10 -5.93
C ALA A 238 47.16 56.58 -5.99
N VAL A 239 48.05 55.83 -6.66
CA VAL A 239 49.44 56.25 -6.87
C VAL A 239 49.50 57.49 -7.75
N GLN A 240 48.71 57.54 -8.84
CA GLN A 240 48.59 58.71 -9.71
C GLN A 240 48.05 59.92 -8.94
N ASP A 241 46.99 59.76 -8.15
CA ASP A 241 46.45 60.85 -7.31
C ASP A 241 47.50 61.38 -6.32
N GLU A 242 48.33 60.51 -5.73
CA GLU A 242 49.41 60.94 -4.84
C GLU A 242 50.54 61.65 -5.59
N GLU A 243 50.84 61.24 -6.82
CA GLU A 243 51.78 61.95 -7.69
C GLU A 243 51.25 63.32 -8.10
N ASP A 244 49.97 63.41 -8.47
CA ASP A 244 49.30 64.66 -8.83
C ASP A 244 49.24 65.63 -7.63
N LYS A 245 48.92 65.13 -6.43
CA LYS A 245 48.98 65.94 -5.19
C LYS A 245 50.38 66.47 -4.93
N LYS A 246 51.42 65.63 -5.11
CA LYS A 246 52.81 66.07 -4.95
C LYS A 246 53.19 67.10 -6.00
N ALA A 247 52.76 66.91 -7.25
CA ALA A 247 52.99 67.85 -8.32
C ALA A 247 52.29 69.20 -8.05
N GLU A 248 51.04 69.17 -7.56
CA GLU A 248 50.29 70.36 -7.15
C GLU A 248 51.00 71.11 -6.01
N ILE A 249 51.42 70.40 -4.94
CA ILE A 249 52.18 70.99 -3.83
C ILE A 249 53.49 71.60 -4.35
N TYR A 250 54.24 70.86 -5.17
CA TYR A 250 55.50 71.34 -5.74
C TYR A 250 55.29 72.59 -6.59
N ASN A 251 54.27 72.60 -7.45
CA ASN A 251 53.91 73.74 -8.29
C ASN A 251 53.49 74.96 -7.46
N HIS A 252 52.75 74.77 -6.37
CA HIS A 252 52.39 75.88 -5.47
C HIS A 252 53.60 76.42 -4.72
N VAL A 253 54.44 75.54 -4.16
CA VAL A 253 55.62 75.91 -3.37
C VAL A 253 56.66 76.64 -4.24
N THR A 254 56.85 76.20 -5.47
CA THR A 254 57.80 76.83 -6.43
C THR A 254 57.16 77.96 -7.22
N GLY A 255 55.84 78.05 -7.22
CA GLY A 255 55.09 79.07 -7.95
C GLY A 255 55.34 80.48 -7.42
N ASP A 256 55.22 81.44 -8.32
CA ASP A 256 55.57 82.83 -8.08
C ASP A 256 54.74 83.52 -6.96
N PHE A 257 53.57 82.97 -6.63
CA PHE A 257 52.71 83.51 -5.57
C PHE A 257 53.29 83.25 -4.17
N LEU A 258 53.69 82.00 -3.85
CA LEU A 258 54.23 81.65 -2.54
C LEU A 258 55.72 81.97 -2.38
N THR A 259 56.51 81.91 -3.46
CA THR A 259 57.91 82.35 -3.45
C THR A 259 58.06 83.86 -3.42
N GLU A 260 56.95 84.58 -3.58
CA GLU A 260 56.88 86.03 -3.70
C GLU A 260 57.89 86.62 -4.69
N ALA A 261 58.22 85.90 -5.76
CA ALA A 261 59.21 86.32 -6.74
C ALA A 261 58.97 87.77 -7.21
N ARG A 262 60.00 88.62 -7.07
CA ARG A 262 59.89 90.05 -7.37
C ARG A 262 59.86 90.33 -8.87
N GLU A 263 60.33 89.38 -9.67
CA GLU A 263 60.27 89.37 -11.14
C GLU A 263 58.82 89.50 -11.65
N GLN A 264 57.82 89.09 -10.85
CA GLN A 264 56.41 89.32 -11.15
C GLN A 264 56.02 90.80 -11.28
N ALA A 265 56.79 91.70 -10.67
CA ALA A 265 56.59 93.14 -10.72
C ALA A 265 57.20 93.77 -11.97
N GLU A 266 57.99 93.02 -12.75
CA GLU A 266 58.60 93.54 -13.96
C GLU A 266 57.54 93.77 -15.04
N SER A 267 57.59 94.95 -15.64
CA SER A 267 56.66 95.31 -16.70
C SER A 267 57.17 94.84 -18.04
N THR A 268 56.26 94.28 -18.84
CA THR A 268 56.50 93.99 -20.26
C THR A 268 56.82 95.24 -21.09
N ARG A 269 56.59 96.46 -20.55
CA ARG A 269 56.91 97.75 -21.20
C ARG A 269 58.28 98.32 -20.82
N GLY A 270 59.10 97.58 -20.06
CA GLY A 270 60.50 97.92 -19.79
C GLY A 270 60.86 98.06 -18.29
N PRO A 271 62.16 98.08 -17.98
CA PRO A 271 62.68 97.89 -16.62
C PRO A 271 62.39 99.04 -15.64
N CYS A 272 62.11 100.25 -16.12
CA CYS A 272 61.96 101.43 -15.25
C CYS A 272 60.55 101.63 -14.68
N LYS A 273 59.57 100.77 -15.00
CA LYS A 273 58.20 100.94 -14.50
C LYS A 273 57.65 99.61 -13.99
N PRO A 274 57.72 99.33 -12.68
CA PRO A 274 57.11 98.11 -12.14
C PRO A 274 55.58 98.14 -12.27
N LEU A 275 54.97 96.98 -12.36
CA LEU A 275 53.51 96.80 -12.34
C LEU A 275 52.98 97.22 -10.96
N ALA A 276 52.05 98.19 -10.93
CA ALA A 276 51.54 98.79 -9.69
C ALA A 276 50.93 97.75 -8.74
N ASP A 277 50.13 96.82 -9.27
CA ASP A 277 49.41 95.81 -8.48
C ASP A 277 50.33 94.75 -7.86
N ARG A 278 51.56 94.63 -8.35
CA ARG A 278 52.51 93.56 -7.98
C ARG A 278 53.81 94.10 -7.37
N TYR A 279 53.86 95.39 -7.05
CA TYR A 279 55.06 96.01 -6.51
C TYR A 279 55.34 95.57 -5.08
N LYS A 280 56.50 94.92 -4.86
CA LYS A 280 56.92 94.35 -3.56
C LYS A 280 58.15 95.08 -3.01
N GLY A 281 58.07 96.40 -2.89
CA GLY A 281 59.11 97.23 -2.28
C GLY A 281 60.41 97.37 -3.07
N MET A 282 61.29 98.23 -2.55
CA MET A 282 62.61 98.54 -3.13
C MET A 282 63.62 97.42 -2.84
N THR A 283 64.58 97.22 -3.74
CA THR A 283 65.71 96.31 -3.51
C THR A 283 66.56 96.73 -2.32
N ALA A 284 67.27 95.76 -1.74
CA ALA A 284 68.32 96.07 -0.78
C ALA A 284 69.37 97.04 -1.35
N ASP A 285 69.65 96.97 -2.66
CA ASP A 285 70.62 97.86 -3.31
C ASP A 285 70.08 99.27 -3.54
N GLU A 286 68.81 99.44 -3.94
CA GLU A 286 68.14 100.75 -3.99
C GLU A 286 68.04 101.38 -2.60
N LEU A 287 67.70 100.59 -1.57
CA LEU A 287 67.65 101.07 -0.19
C LEU A 287 69.04 101.46 0.34
N LYS A 288 70.12 100.82 -0.11
CA LYS A 288 71.49 101.23 0.25
C LYS A 288 71.79 102.65 -0.24
N VAL A 289 71.42 102.99 -1.47
CA VAL A 289 71.63 104.35 -2.02
C VAL A 289 71.01 105.42 -1.11
N PHE A 290 69.78 105.18 -0.62
CA PHE A 290 69.13 106.11 0.31
C PHE A 290 69.81 106.16 1.68
N ARG A 291 70.25 105.01 2.22
CA ARG A 291 70.98 104.97 3.49
C ARG A 291 72.31 105.71 3.41
N ASP A 292 73.04 105.54 2.31
CA ASP A 292 74.31 106.21 2.07
C ASP A 292 74.10 107.73 1.92
N ALA A 293 73.06 108.16 1.22
CA ALA A 293 72.69 109.57 1.11
C ALA A 293 72.28 110.19 2.46
N GLN A 294 71.54 109.46 3.30
CA GLN A 294 71.19 109.92 4.66
C GLN A 294 72.42 110.08 5.54
N LEU A 295 73.39 109.18 5.42
CA LEU A 295 74.65 109.26 6.16
C LEU A 295 75.45 110.51 5.76
N GLN A 296 75.51 110.82 4.47
CA GLN A 296 76.13 112.06 3.97
C GLN A 296 75.41 113.32 4.51
N GLN A 297 74.07 113.33 4.52
CA GLN A 297 73.30 114.45 5.10
C GLN A 297 73.57 114.64 6.60
N MET A 298 73.72 113.56 7.37
CA MET A 298 74.07 113.65 8.79
C MET A 298 75.45 114.29 9.00
N GLU A 299 76.44 113.94 8.16
CA GLU A 299 77.76 114.54 8.20
C GLU A 299 77.73 116.04 7.85
N GLU A 300 76.95 116.45 6.85
CA GLU A 300 76.77 117.86 6.48
C GLU A 300 76.13 118.67 7.62
N ILE A 301 75.06 118.15 8.22
CA ILE A 301 74.39 118.80 9.37
C ILE A 301 75.37 118.94 10.55
N HIS A 302 76.22 117.94 10.78
CA HIS A 302 77.23 118.01 11.84
C HIS A 302 78.27 119.12 11.58
N LYS A 303 78.71 119.31 10.32
CA LYS A 303 79.62 120.40 9.94
C LYS A 303 78.99 121.78 10.16
N ILE A 304 77.74 121.96 9.74
CA ILE A 304 77.01 123.22 9.92
C ILE A 304 76.91 123.60 11.42
N LYS A 305 76.54 122.64 12.28
CA LYS A 305 76.47 122.89 13.74
C LYS A 305 77.82 123.25 14.36
N LEU A 306 78.93 122.74 13.82
CA LEU A 306 80.27 123.08 14.29
C LEU A 306 80.65 124.52 13.89
N GLU A 307 80.29 124.94 12.68
CA GLU A 307 80.49 126.32 12.21
C GLU A 307 79.65 127.33 13.01
N GLU A 308 78.38 127.01 13.29
CA GLU A 308 77.51 127.85 14.14
C GLU A 308 78.11 128.06 15.54
N LYS A 309 78.69 127.00 16.16
CA LYS A 309 79.37 127.14 17.45
C LYS A 309 80.56 128.10 17.40
N ARG A 310 81.38 128.02 16.35
CA ARG A 310 82.54 128.92 16.19
C ARG A 310 82.09 130.37 16.04
N ILE A 311 81.05 130.62 15.25
CA ILE A 311 80.48 131.97 15.09
C ILE A 311 79.96 132.49 16.43
N ASN A 312 79.31 131.65 17.22
CA ASN A 312 78.77 132.05 18.52
C ASN A 312 79.88 132.38 19.54
N GLU A 313 80.96 131.59 19.57
CA GLU A 313 82.15 131.88 20.39
C GLU A 313 82.80 133.22 20.02
N ASP A 314 82.89 133.54 18.72
CA ASP A 314 83.41 134.84 18.25
C ASP A 314 82.51 136.01 18.70
N TRP A 315 81.19 135.83 18.68
CA TRP A 315 80.22 136.84 19.18
C TRP A 315 80.32 137.07 20.69
N ASP A 316 80.48 136.01 21.47
CA ASP A 316 80.62 136.10 22.93
C ASP A 316 81.89 136.90 23.31
N HIS A 317 83.02 136.64 22.64
CA HIS A 317 84.25 137.41 22.82
C HIS A 317 84.10 138.90 22.49
N LEU A 318 83.35 139.22 21.43
CA LEU A 318 83.09 140.59 21.01
C LEU A 318 82.20 141.32 22.02
N MET A 319 81.21 140.62 22.58
CA MET A 319 80.31 141.15 23.61
C MET A 319 81.03 141.43 24.93
N ASP A 320 81.91 140.53 25.38
CA ASP A 320 82.74 140.74 26.57
C ASP A 320 83.66 141.97 26.45
N SER A 321 84.26 142.16 25.27
CA SER A 321 85.08 143.36 24.98
C SER A 321 84.26 144.65 25.05
N HIS A 322 83.04 144.64 24.50
CA HIS A 322 82.13 145.78 24.59
C HIS A 322 81.70 146.07 26.03
N LEU A 323 81.39 145.04 26.82
CA LEU A 323 81.03 145.18 28.25
C LEU A 323 82.14 145.82 29.07
N GLN A 324 83.39 145.40 28.88
CA GLN A 324 84.55 146.00 29.56
C GLN A 324 84.70 147.50 29.21
N THR A 325 84.44 147.86 27.96
CA THR A 325 84.52 149.24 27.47
C THR A 325 83.39 150.11 28.03
N ALA A 326 82.17 149.58 28.13
CA ALA A 326 81.04 150.30 28.71
C ALA A 326 81.23 150.54 30.22
N TYR A 327 81.76 149.54 30.94
CA TYR A 327 82.01 149.63 32.38
C TYR A 327 83.06 150.69 32.73
N SER A 328 84.16 150.78 31.96
CA SER A 328 85.18 151.81 32.17
C SER A 328 84.63 153.22 31.97
N TYR A 329 83.77 153.41 30.96
CA TYR A 329 83.10 154.69 30.69
C TYR A 329 82.13 155.10 31.80
N GLU A 330 81.40 154.14 32.39
CA GLU A 330 80.47 154.39 33.49
C GLU A 330 81.19 154.82 34.80
N CYS A 331 82.35 154.21 35.09
CA CYS A 331 83.20 154.63 36.20
C CYS A 331 83.68 156.09 36.06
N GLU A 332 84.10 156.51 34.87
CA GLU A 332 84.53 157.90 34.62
C GLU A 332 83.38 158.90 34.83
N LEU A 333 82.17 158.57 34.36
CA LEU A 333 80.98 159.40 34.54
C LEU A 333 80.62 159.59 36.02
N ASN A 334 80.72 158.52 36.82
CA ASN A 334 80.39 158.56 38.24
C ASN A 334 81.37 159.43 39.05
N GLN A 335 82.66 159.42 38.72
CA GLN A 335 83.63 160.34 39.33
C GLN A 335 83.28 161.81 39.05
N ARG A 336 82.98 162.15 37.79
CA ARG A 336 82.58 163.51 37.40
C ARG A 336 81.30 163.97 38.10
N LYS A 337 80.30 163.09 38.26
CA LYS A 337 79.05 163.38 39.00
C LYS A 337 79.31 163.69 40.47
N SER A 338 80.21 162.93 41.12
CA SER A 338 80.56 163.13 42.53
C SER A 338 81.22 164.49 42.77
N GLU A 339 82.11 164.90 41.87
CA GLU A 339 82.74 166.23 41.91
C GLU A 339 81.75 167.37 41.73
N LEU A 340 80.79 167.22 40.82
CA LEU A 340 79.74 168.22 40.59
C LEU A 340 78.84 168.39 41.81
N ASN A 341 78.44 167.29 42.45
CA ASN A 341 77.58 167.30 43.64
C ASN A 341 78.23 168.00 44.84
N LYS A 342 79.56 167.88 45.02
CA LYS A 342 80.28 168.63 46.06
C LYS A 342 80.16 170.15 45.87
N LYS A 343 80.32 170.63 44.63
CA LYS A 343 80.20 172.07 44.30
C LYS A 343 78.78 172.62 44.57
N ILE A 344 77.75 171.83 44.24
CA ILE A 344 76.35 172.22 44.47
C ILE A 344 76.03 172.30 45.98
N ALA A 345 76.59 171.39 46.78
CA ALA A 345 76.38 171.40 48.25
C ALA A 345 76.96 172.66 48.92
N GLU A 346 78.13 173.13 48.46
CA GLU A 346 78.77 174.36 48.96
C GLU A 346 77.95 175.62 48.63
N GLU A 347 77.37 175.70 47.42
CA GLU A 347 76.50 176.82 47.02
C GLU A 347 75.19 176.86 47.82
N ASN A 348 74.55 175.71 48.05
CA ASN A 348 73.31 175.62 48.81
C ASN A 348 73.48 176.09 50.27
N LEU A 349 74.65 175.85 50.87
CA LEU A 349 74.95 176.33 52.22
C LEU A 349 74.96 177.87 52.29
N ARG A 350 75.55 178.53 51.28
CA ARG A 350 75.56 180.01 51.19
C ARG A 350 74.17 180.60 51.03
N LEU A 351 73.33 179.99 50.20
CA LEU A 351 71.95 180.44 49.96
C LEU A 351 71.07 180.36 51.22
N ALA A 352 71.25 179.31 52.03
CA ALA A 352 70.50 179.12 53.27
C ALA A 352 70.78 180.22 54.32
N GLU A 353 72.03 180.67 54.44
CA GLU A 353 72.40 181.75 55.36
C GLU A 353 71.79 183.10 54.97
N GLN A 354 71.77 183.41 53.66
CA GLN A 354 71.17 184.64 53.14
C GLN A 354 69.65 184.70 53.36
N GLN A 355 68.97 183.57 53.20
CA GLN A 355 67.52 183.49 53.35
C GLN A 355 67.08 183.67 54.82
N LYS A 356 67.89 183.19 55.76
CA LYS A 356 67.65 183.35 57.20
C LYS A 356 67.69 184.82 57.64
N GLN A 357 68.66 185.58 57.12
CA GLN A 357 68.76 187.03 57.38
C GLN A 357 67.57 187.81 56.82
N HIS A 358 67.03 187.40 55.67
CA HIS A 358 65.88 188.05 55.04
C HIS A 358 64.57 187.86 55.82
N GLN A 359 64.36 186.68 56.42
CA GLN A 359 63.16 186.41 57.21
C GLN A 359 63.09 187.22 58.52
N GLU A 360 64.24 187.49 59.16
CA GLU A 360 64.30 188.35 60.35
C GLU A 360 63.86 189.79 60.06
N TYR A 361 64.15 190.30 58.85
CA TYR A 361 63.72 191.64 58.43
C TYR A 361 62.20 191.77 58.27
N LEU A 362 61.56 190.79 57.62
CA LEU A 362 60.12 190.81 57.32
C LEU A 362 59.25 190.84 58.58
N ASN A 363 59.59 190.01 59.58
CA ASN A 363 58.79 189.87 60.79
C ASN A 363 58.81 191.11 61.70
N ARG A 364 59.86 191.93 61.63
CA ARG A 364 60.02 193.06 62.55
C ARG A 364 59.34 194.34 62.08
N ILE A 365 59.18 194.54 60.76
CA ILE A 365 58.75 195.83 60.19
C ILE A 365 57.38 195.75 59.52
N VAL A 366 57.03 194.63 58.87
CA VAL A 366 55.91 194.61 57.91
C VAL A 366 54.59 194.15 58.53
N TYR A 367 54.61 193.23 59.49
CA TYR A 367 53.40 192.52 59.94
C TYR A 367 52.64 193.15 61.12
N LYS A 368 52.46 194.48 61.14
CA LYS A 368 51.54 195.16 62.08
C LYS A 368 50.70 196.24 61.38
N THR A 369 49.38 196.07 61.25
CA THR A 369 48.47 197.14 60.79
C THR A 369 47.15 197.17 61.59
N GLN A 370 46.69 198.40 61.86
CA GLN A 370 45.45 198.76 62.57
C GLN A 370 44.37 199.23 61.57
N PRO A 371 43.06 199.01 61.82
CA PRO A 371 41.99 199.40 60.90
C PRO A 371 41.65 200.90 60.93
N THR A 372 41.34 201.45 59.75
CA THR A 372 41.19 202.88 59.45
C THR A 372 39.71 203.34 59.41
N ALA A 373 39.47 204.64 59.62
CA ALA A 373 38.15 205.25 59.90
C ALA A 373 37.00 204.98 58.89
N ALA A 374 37.29 204.55 57.65
CA ALA A 374 36.27 204.14 56.69
C ALA A 374 35.48 202.88 57.12
N PHE A 375 36.00 202.11 58.08
CA PHE A 375 35.35 200.92 58.64
C PHE A 375 34.10 201.24 59.48
N TYR A 376 34.00 202.45 60.06
CA TYR A 376 32.93 202.79 61.02
C TYR A 376 31.72 203.53 60.42
N GLU A 377 31.75 203.94 59.16
CA GLU A 377 30.60 204.60 58.49
C GLU A 377 29.59 203.63 57.87
N GLN A 378 29.80 202.33 58.02
CA GLN A 378 29.28 201.37 57.07
C GLN A 378 27.93 200.73 57.44
N PHE A 379 27.42 200.77 58.68
CA PHE A 379 26.22 199.98 59.00
C PHE A 379 25.22 200.65 59.97
N ASN A 380 24.20 201.31 59.37
CA ASN A 380 22.85 201.68 59.86
C ASN A 380 22.13 202.58 58.81
N LYS A 381 22.10 202.15 57.53
CA LYS A 381 21.61 202.98 56.39
C LYS A 381 20.31 202.50 55.72
N GLY A 382 19.44 201.77 56.41
CA GLY A 382 18.11 201.46 55.85
C GLY A 382 17.18 200.78 56.85
N THR A 383 15.94 201.26 56.93
CA THR A 383 14.89 200.78 57.82
C THR A 383 14.25 199.50 57.28
N ARG A 384 14.85 198.36 57.64
CA ARG A 384 14.16 197.11 57.88
C ARG A 384 14.72 196.45 59.12
#